data_AF-H1G273-F1
#
_entry.id   AF-H1G273-F1
#
_cell.length_a   1.000
_cell.length_b   1.000
_cell.length_c   1.000
_cell.angle_alpha   90.00
_cell.angle_beta   90.00
_cell.angle_gamma   90.00
#
_symmetry.space_group_name_H-M   'P 1'
#
loop_
_entity.id
_entity.type
_entity.pdbx_description
1 polymer ?
#
loop_
_entity_poly.entity_id
_entity_poly.type
_entity_poly.pdbx_seq_one_letter_code
_entity_poly.pdbx_strand_id
1 'polypeptide(L)'
;MKSIIAEHSRGVLHGCLLLPWGGALLAVLLVLALGDPAAPRAVDADTAALLKGFAGLKTLLTLGALTLVSWRLLRPVDRRYLLGYALGVAAMAGATAMVWQLSHLGVASLFFHGGLFTLLFMGWRDVDPLSGLGRNRRP
;
A
#
# COMPACT_ATOMS: atom_id res chain seq x y z
N MET A 1 -33.18 -16.13 1.77
CA MET A 1 -31.92 -16.81 1.36
C MET A 1 -30.97 -15.91 0.56
N LYS A 2 -31.41 -15.19 -0.49
CA LYS A 2 -30.56 -14.23 -1.24
C LYS A 2 -30.00 -13.06 -0.40
N SER A 3 -30.73 -12.59 0.63
CA SER A 3 -30.28 -11.50 1.50
C SER A 3 -29.08 -11.87 2.38
N ILE A 4 -29.08 -13.09 2.94
CA ILE A 4 -28.03 -13.59 3.86
C ILE A 4 -26.69 -13.75 3.11
N ILE A 5 -26.72 -14.21 1.86
CA ILE A 5 -25.51 -14.39 1.04
C ILE A 5 -24.89 -13.02 0.67
N ALA A 6 -25.73 -12.00 0.47
CA ALA A 6 -25.30 -10.64 0.10
C ALA A 6 -24.72 -9.83 1.29
N GLU A 7 -25.10 -10.16 2.54
CA GLU A 7 -24.48 -9.58 3.74
C GLU A 7 -23.13 -10.23 4.05
N HIS A 8 -23.05 -11.56 3.94
CA HIS A 8 -21.80 -12.30 4.18
C HIS A 8 -20.67 -11.87 3.23
N SER A 9 -20.99 -11.65 1.95
CA SER A 9 -20.02 -11.19 0.96
C SER A 9 -19.58 -9.74 1.17
N ARG A 10 -20.42 -8.87 1.73
CA ARG A 10 -20.04 -7.50 2.13
C ARG A 10 -19.09 -7.47 3.31
N GLY A 11 -19.31 -8.32 4.32
CA GLY A 11 -18.41 -8.41 5.49
C GLY A 11 -16.99 -8.86 5.11
N VAL A 12 -16.86 -9.84 4.21
CA VAL A 12 -15.56 -10.33 3.73
C VAL A 12 -14.83 -9.26 2.90
N LEU A 13 -15.54 -8.52 2.04
CA LEU A 13 -14.97 -7.43 1.26
C LEU A 13 -14.43 -6.30 2.14
N HIS A 14 -15.17 -5.91 3.18
CA HIS A 14 -14.71 -4.90 4.14
C HIS A 14 -13.48 -5.38 4.90
N GLY A 15 -13.45 -6.63 5.36
CA GLY A 15 -12.26 -7.20 6.01
C GLY A 15 -11.01 -7.18 5.12
N CYS A 16 -11.16 -7.52 3.84
CA CYS A 16 -10.06 -7.49 2.88
C CYS A 16 -9.54 -6.06 2.60
N LEU A 17 -10.43 -5.07 2.55
CA LEU A 17 -10.06 -3.66 2.37
C LEU A 17 -9.41 -3.07 3.62
N LEU A 18 -9.86 -3.46 4.82
CA LEU A 18 -9.31 -2.95 6.07
C LEU A 18 -7.84 -3.36 6.28
N LEU A 19 -7.41 -4.50 5.73
CA LEU A 19 -6.06 -5.00 5.92
C LEU A 19 -4.95 -4.07 5.36
N PRO A 20 -4.94 -3.70 4.06
CA PRO A 20 -3.92 -2.79 3.53
C PRO A 20 -4.02 -1.38 4.13
N TRP A 21 -5.22 -0.88 4.42
CA TRP A 21 -5.41 0.41 5.07
C TRP A 21 -4.89 0.42 6.50
N GLY A 22 -5.25 -0.59 7.29
CA GLY A 22 -4.78 -0.77 8.67
C GLY A 22 -3.28 -0.98 8.72
N GLY A 23 -2.72 -1.79 7.81
CA GLY A 23 -1.27 -2.00 7.69
C GLY A 23 -0.52 -0.71 7.33
N ALA A 24 -1.05 0.08 6.38
CA ALA A 24 -0.48 1.38 6.02
C ALA A 24 -0.48 2.35 7.20
N LEU A 25 -1.62 2.49 7.88
CA LEU A 25 -1.75 3.37 9.05
C LEU A 25 -0.80 2.94 10.17
N LEU A 26 -0.76 1.64 10.48
CA LEU A 26 0.13 1.10 11.51
C LEU A 26 1.61 1.36 11.18
N ALA A 27 2.02 1.15 9.92
CA ALA A 27 3.38 1.43 9.48
C ALA A 27 3.76 2.91 9.63
N VAL A 28 2.86 3.81 9.26
CA VAL A 28 3.05 5.25 9.45
C VAL A 28 3.19 5.57 10.93
N LEU A 29 2.26 5.11 11.78
CA LEU A 29 2.30 5.37 13.22
C LEU A 29 3.58 4.83 13.88
N LEU A 30 4.01 3.63 13.49
CA LEU A 30 5.22 3.01 14.00
C LEU A 30 6.47 3.83 13.64
N VAL A 31 6.59 4.27 12.38
CA VAL A 31 7.69 5.14 11.96
C VAL A 31 7.63 6.49 12.66
N LEU A 32 6.44 7.06 12.80
CA LEU A 32 6.26 8.33 13.51
C LEU A 32 6.73 8.24 14.97
N ALA A 33 6.42 7.13 15.64
CA ALA A 33 6.82 6.87 17.02
C ALA A 33 8.33 6.58 17.18
N LEU A 34 8.98 5.98 16.18
CA LEU A 34 10.40 5.64 16.18
C LEU A 34 11.31 6.72 15.60
N GLY A 35 10.74 7.84 15.15
CA GLY A 35 11.47 8.89 14.46
C GLY A 35 12.61 9.49 15.27
N ASP A 36 13.74 9.74 14.60
CA ASP A 36 14.88 10.44 15.19
C ASP A 36 14.63 11.96 15.22
N PRO A 37 14.49 12.58 16.40
CA PRO A 37 14.27 14.02 16.51
C PRO A 37 15.49 14.85 16.06
N ALA A 38 16.68 14.26 15.98
CA ALA A 38 17.89 14.97 15.55
C ALA A 38 18.01 15.07 14.02
N ALA A 39 17.38 14.14 13.27
CA ALA A 39 17.52 14.07 11.82
C ALA A 39 17.14 15.37 11.08
N PRO A 40 16.04 16.09 11.41
CA PRO A 40 15.72 17.36 10.76
C PRO A 40 16.71 18.49 11.03
N ARG A 41 17.53 18.39 12.10
CA ARG A 41 18.50 19.43 12.48
C ARG A 41 19.85 19.28 11.76
N ALA A 42 20.09 18.13 11.14
CA ALA A 42 21.33 17.82 10.44
C ALA A 42 21.32 18.26 8.95
N VAL A 43 20.20 18.77 8.46
CA VAL A 43 19.98 19.15 7.06
C VAL A 43 19.71 20.64 6.98
N ASP A 44 20.27 21.31 5.97
CA ASP A 44 19.97 22.72 5.70
C ASP A 44 18.50 22.93 5.31
N ALA A 45 18.00 24.16 5.47
CA ALA A 45 16.58 24.46 5.30
C ALA A 45 16.08 24.24 3.86
N ASP A 46 16.92 24.54 2.85
CA ASP A 46 16.56 24.43 1.44
C ASP A 46 16.46 22.96 1.00
N THR A 47 17.45 22.15 1.38
CA THR A 47 17.47 20.71 1.18
C THR A 47 16.32 20.05 1.92
N ALA A 48 16.02 20.47 3.15
CA ALA A 48 14.87 19.97 3.91
C ALA A 48 13.54 20.29 3.21
N ALA A 49 13.40 21.48 2.61
CA ALA A 49 12.21 21.86 1.85
C ALA A 49 12.05 21.02 0.57
N LEU A 50 13.14 20.81 -0.18
CA LEU A 50 13.15 19.95 -1.37
C LEU A 50 12.78 18.50 -1.03
N LEU A 51 13.38 17.95 0.02
CA LEU A 51 13.10 16.58 0.47
C LEU A 51 11.64 16.42 0.95
N LYS A 52 11.06 17.44 1.60
CA LYS A 52 9.63 17.44 1.96
C LYS A 52 8.73 17.53 0.72
N GLY A 53 9.11 18.30 -0.30
CA GLY A 53 8.43 18.30 -1.59
C GLY A 53 8.43 16.89 -2.22
N PHE A 54 9.56 16.20 -2.17
CA PHE A 54 9.68 14.82 -2.63
C PHE A 54 8.87 13.83 -1.77
N ALA A 55 8.81 14.03 -0.45
CA ALA A 55 7.94 13.28 0.45
C ALA A 55 6.46 13.45 0.07
N GLY A 56 6.04 14.66 -0.32
CA GLY A 56 4.72 14.94 -0.86
C GLY A 56 4.41 14.11 -2.11
N LEU A 57 5.34 14.07 -3.07
CA LEU A 57 5.18 13.23 -4.27
C LEU A 57 5.06 11.74 -3.92
N LYS A 58 5.90 11.24 -3.01
CA LYS A 58 5.82 9.84 -2.52
C LYS A 58 4.50 9.55 -1.81
N THR A 59 3.95 10.54 -1.11
CA THR A 59 2.62 10.42 -0.49
C THR A 59 1.55 10.23 -1.55
N LEU A 60 1.55 11.03 -2.61
CA LEU A 60 0.61 10.89 -3.73
C LEU A 60 0.73 9.52 -4.39
N LEU A 61 1.95 9.04 -4.65
CA LEU A 61 2.19 7.71 -5.23
C LEU A 61 1.69 6.59 -4.32
N THR A 62 1.93 6.71 -3.02
CA THR A 62 1.46 5.71 -2.03
C THR A 62 -0.06 5.68 -1.94
N LEU A 63 -0.71 6.84 -1.95
CA LEU A 63 -2.17 6.93 -1.98
C LEU A 63 -2.75 6.37 -3.29
N GLY A 64 -2.11 6.65 -4.43
CA GLY A 64 -2.46 6.06 -5.71
C GLY A 64 -2.36 4.54 -5.69
N ALA A 65 -1.26 4.00 -5.15
CA ALA A 65 -1.07 2.56 -4.98
C ALA A 65 -2.12 1.94 -4.04
N LEU A 66 -2.40 2.55 -2.90
CA LEU A 66 -3.42 2.08 -1.96
C LEU A 66 -4.83 2.11 -2.57
N THR A 67 -5.13 3.14 -3.36
CA THR A 67 -6.39 3.25 -4.11
C THR A 67 -6.50 2.15 -5.17
N LEU A 68 -5.43 1.91 -5.93
CA LEU A 68 -5.37 0.84 -6.94
C LEU A 68 -5.52 -0.55 -6.31
N VAL A 69 -4.84 -0.81 -5.19
CA VAL A 69 -4.99 -2.05 -4.42
C VAL A 69 -6.43 -2.19 -3.93
N SER A 70 -7.01 -1.13 -3.37
CA SER A 70 -8.40 -1.14 -2.90
C SER A 70 -9.36 -1.48 -4.05
N TRP A 71 -9.16 -0.87 -5.22
CA TRP A 71 -9.92 -1.17 -6.43
C TRP A 71 -9.75 -2.62 -6.89
N ARG A 72 -8.52 -3.16 -6.84
CA ARG A 72 -8.23 -4.57 -7.19
C ARG A 72 -8.90 -5.56 -6.24
N LEU A 73 -8.96 -5.25 -4.95
CA LEU A 73 -9.58 -6.09 -3.92
C LEU A 73 -11.11 -6.12 -3.97
N LEU A 74 -11.74 -5.27 -4.78
CA LEU A 74 -13.16 -5.39 -5.12
C LEU A 74 -13.46 -6.62 -6.01
N ARG A 75 -12.42 -7.26 -6.56
CA ARG A 75 -12.50 -8.50 -7.32
C ARG A 75 -11.94 -9.66 -6.49
N PRO A 76 -12.29 -10.92 -6.80
CA PRO A 76 -11.69 -12.08 -6.14
C PRO A 76 -10.15 -12.05 -6.23
N VAL A 77 -9.49 -12.31 -5.11
CA VAL A 77 -8.03 -12.35 -4.95
C VAL A 77 -7.70 -13.49 -4.00
N ASP A 78 -6.67 -14.29 -4.32
CA ASP A 78 -6.14 -15.30 -3.39
C ASP A 78 -5.52 -14.60 -2.16
N ARG A 79 -5.71 -15.17 -0.96
CA ARG A 79 -5.13 -14.67 0.29
C ARG A 79 -3.63 -14.44 0.22
N ARG A 80 -2.89 -15.22 -0.59
CA ARG A 80 -1.44 -15.05 -0.77
C ARG A 80 -1.09 -13.68 -1.35
N TYR A 81 -1.85 -13.23 -2.36
CA TYR A 81 -1.64 -11.93 -2.99
C TYR A 81 -2.14 -10.77 -2.11
N LEU A 82 -3.22 -10.99 -1.33
CA LEU A 82 -3.71 -10.01 -0.36
C LEU A 82 -2.62 -9.60 0.64
N LEU A 83 -1.86 -10.57 1.18
CA LEU A 83 -0.73 -10.28 2.08
C LEU A 83 0.38 -9.50 1.37
N GLY A 84 0.72 -9.88 0.14
CA GLY A 84 1.70 -9.15 -0.67
C GLY A 84 1.30 -7.70 -0.93
N TYR A 85 0.03 -7.45 -1.25
CA TYR A 85 -0.50 -6.10 -1.39
C TYR A 85 -0.46 -5.30 -0.09
N ALA A 86 -0.88 -5.90 1.03
CA ALA A 86 -0.85 -5.24 2.32
C ALA A 86 0.59 -4.86 2.75
N LEU A 87 1.54 -5.79 2.58
CA LEU A 87 2.96 -5.55 2.88
C LEU A 87 3.57 -4.48 1.97
N GLY A 88 3.29 -4.52 0.67
CA GLY A 88 3.80 -3.53 -0.29
C GLY A 88 3.32 -2.12 0.02
N VAL A 89 2.02 -1.95 0.30
CA VAL A 89 1.45 -0.65 0.69
C VAL A 89 2.00 -0.19 2.04
N ALA A 90 2.06 -1.07 3.04
CA ALA A 90 2.60 -0.73 4.36
C ALA A 90 4.07 -0.28 4.27
N ALA A 91 4.89 -0.97 3.47
CA ALA A 91 6.28 -0.59 3.22
C ALA A 91 6.39 0.81 2.57
N MET A 92 5.58 1.10 1.54
CA MET A 92 5.55 2.42 0.90
C MET A 92 5.10 3.53 1.86
N ALA A 93 4.07 3.26 2.67
CA ALA A 93 3.53 4.22 3.64
C ALA A 93 4.53 4.53 4.76
N GLY A 94 5.12 3.50 5.36
CA GLY A 94 6.18 3.66 6.36
C GLY A 94 7.39 4.41 5.79
N ALA A 95 7.88 4.00 4.61
CA ALA A 95 8.98 4.70 3.95
C ALA A 95 8.67 6.18 3.69
N THR A 96 7.44 6.49 3.27
CA THR A 96 7.02 7.89 3.07
C THR A 96 7.06 8.68 4.37
N ALA A 97 6.63 8.10 5.49
CA ALA A 97 6.74 8.73 6.82
C ALA A 97 8.20 8.96 7.24
N MET A 98 9.13 8.04 6.91
CA MET A 98 10.57 8.22 7.17
C MET A 98 11.12 9.43 6.40
N VAL A 99 10.75 9.57 5.12
CA VAL A 99 11.17 10.74 4.32
C VAL A 99 10.58 12.04 4.89
N TRP A 100 9.34 12.03 5.39
CA TRP A 100 8.74 13.20 6.05
C TRP A 100 9.50 13.64 7.31
N GLN A 101 10.08 12.69 8.04
CA GLN A 101 10.94 12.96 9.19
C GLN A 101 12.39 13.26 8.82
N LEU A 102 12.74 13.18 7.53
CA LEU A 102 14.12 13.27 7.03
C LEU A 102 15.04 12.21 7.68
N SER A 103 14.47 11.10 8.15
CA SER A 103 15.19 10.04 8.87
C SER A 103 15.46 8.85 7.96
N HIS A 104 16.65 8.23 8.12
CA HIS A 104 17.05 6.99 7.45
C HIS A 104 16.73 6.94 5.94
N LEU A 105 17.07 8.00 5.18
CA LEU A 105 16.67 8.14 3.76
C LEU A 105 17.07 6.95 2.87
N GLY A 106 18.21 6.30 3.13
CA GLY A 106 18.62 5.08 2.42
C GLY A 106 17.67 3.91 2.65
N VAL A 107 17.25 3.70 3.91
CA VAL A 107 16.26 2.67 4.29
C VAL A 107 14.91 3.01 3.69
N ALA A 108 14.49 4.28 3.77
CA ALA A 108 13.25 4.75 3.17
C ALA A 108 13.21 4.48 1.65
N SER A 109 14.33 4.67 0.95
CA SER A 109 14.42 4.34 -0.48
C SER A 109 14.18 2.86 -0.72
N LEU A 110 14.87 1.98 0.01
CA LEU A 110 14.72 0.53 -0.14
C LEU A 110 13.27 0.08 0.10
N PHE A 111 12.65 0.53 1.19
CA PHE A 111 11.27 0.16 1.52
C PHE A 111 10.25 0.72 0.53
N PHE A 112 10.44 1.95 0.04
CA PHE A 112 9.53 2.52 -0.95
C PHE A 112 9.58 1.78 -2.28
N HIS A 113 10.79 1.57 -2.82
CA HIS A 113 10.96 0.90 -4.11
C HIS A 113 10.69 -0.60 -4.01
N GLY A 114 11.11 -1.24 -2.92
CA GLY A 114 10.81 -2.65 -2.64
C GLY A 114 9.31 -2.87 -2.46
N GLY A 115 8.63 -1.97 -1.77
CA GLY A 115 7.17 -1.97 -1.65
C GLY A 115 6.49 -1.83 -3.01
N LEU A 116 6.89 -0.84 -3.80
CA LEU A 116 6.36 -0.64 -5.16
C LEU A 116 6.60 -1.86 -6.07
N PHE A 117 7.82 -2.40 -6.07
CA PHE A 117 8.16 -3.59 -6.84
C PHE A 117 7.34 -4.80 -6.41
N THR A 118 7.12 -4.96 -5.10
CA THR A 118 6.24 -6.01 -4.57
C THR A 118 4.82 -5.84 -5.09
N LEU A 119 4.26 -4.62 -5.07
CA LEU A 119 2.91 -4.36 -5.59
C LEU A 119 2.80 -4.68 -7.09
N LEU A 120 3.79 -4.27 -7.88
CA LEU A 120 3.83 -4.56 -9.31
C LEU A 120 3.94 -6.06 -9.57
N PHE A 121 4.82 -6.74 -8.83
CA PHE A 121 5.03 -8.19 -8.96
C PHE A 121 3.77 -8.97 -8.56
N MET A 122 3.12 -8.62 -7.45
CA MET A 122 1.86 -9.23 -7.03
C MET A 122 0.77 -8.95 -8.04
N GLY A 123 0.64 -7.70 -8.50
CA GLY A 123 -0.29 -7.30 -9.55
C GLY A 123 -0.14 -8.10 -10.84
N TRP A 124 1.11 -8.36 -11.25
CA TRP A 124 1.41 -9.15 -12.44
C TRP A 124 1.06 -10.63 -12.27
N ARG A 125 1.31 -11.21 -11.09
CA ARG A 125 1.00 -12.62 -10.79
C ARG A 125 -0.48 -12.88 -10.54
N ASP A 126 -1.19 -11.87 -10.07
CA ASP A 126 -2.61 -11.92 -9.69
C ASP A 126 -3.56 -11.66 -10.88
N VAL A 127 -3.04 -11.62 -12.11
CA VAL A 127 -3.86 -11.59 -13.34
C VAL A 127 -4.21 -13.02 -13.74
N ASP A 128 -5.44 -13.47 -13.46
CA ASP A 128 -6.00 -14.69 -14.04
C ASP A 128 -6.45 -14.43 -15.49
N PRO A 129 -5.78 -14.99 -16.51
CA PRO A 129 -6.15 -14.77 -17.93
C PRO A 129 -7.50 -15.40 -18.30
N LEU A 130 -8.02 -16.33 -17.49
CA LEU A 130 -9.17 -17.17 -17.82
C LEU A 130 -10.51 -16.69 -17.22
N SER A 131 -10.49 -15.67 -16.35
CA SER A 131 -11.69 -15.13 -15.71
C SER A 131 -12.67 -14.43 -16.69
N GLY A 132 -12.19 -14.10 -17.90
CA GLY A 132 -13.00 -13.57 -19.00
C GLY A 132 -13.57 -14.64 -19.95
N LEU A 133 -12.93 -15.81 -20.07
CA LEU A 133 -13.33 -16.86 -21.03
C LEU A 133 -14.42 -17.80 -20.48
N GLY A 134 -14.61 -17.87 -19.16
CA GLY A 134 -15.65 -18.70 -18.52
C GLY A 134 -17.04 -18.08 -18.49
N ARG A 135 -17.20 -16.79 -18.87
CA ARG A 135 -18.49 -16.08 -18.80
C ARG A 135 -19.36 -16.25 -20.05
N ASN A 136 -18.78 -16.69 -21.17
CA ASN A 136 -19.45 -16.77 -22.47
C ASN A 136 -19.76 -18.21 -22.94
N ARG A 137 -19.70 -19.19 -22.04
CA ARG A 137 -20.21 -20.55 -22.26
C ARG A 137 -21.29 -20.88 -21.25
N ARG A 138 -22.48 -20.34 -21.47
CA ARG A 138 -23.71 -21.02 -21.06
C ARG A 138 -24.54 -21.23 -22.33
N PRO A 139 -24.89 -22.48 -22.69
CA PRO A 139 -25.93 -22.72 -23.69
C PRO A 139 -27.29 -22.21 -23.18
#